data_AF-A0AAU4NQE6-F1
#
_entry.id   AF-A0AAU4NQE6-F1
#
_cell.length_a   1.000
_cell.length_b   1.000
_cell.length_c   1.000
_cell.angle_alpha   90.00
_cell.angle_beta   90.00
_cell.angle_gamma   90.00
#
_symmetry.space_group_name_H-M   'P 1'
#
loop_
_entity.id
_entity.type
_entity.pdbx_description
1 polymer ?
#
loop_
_entity_poly.entity_id
_entity_poly.type
_entity_poly.pdbx_seq_one_letter_code
_entity_poly.pdbx_strand_id
1 'polypeptide(L)'
;MSVRTVLEPGTVSPVLDVPKSVERPEYAWKKTAREGHEPWVQTPETIQKMRLASRIAAQALQEAGKAVEPGVTTDRLDRIAHEYMVDHGAYPSTLGYKGFPKSCCTSLNEVICHGIPDSTVVQDGDIVNIDVTAYIDGVHGDTNATFLAGDVSEEARLLVERTHEATMRAIKAVKPGRALNVVGRVIEAYADRFGYGVVRDFTGHGIGTTFHNGLVVLHYDEPTVETVLEPGMVFTIEPMITLGGIDWDQWNDGWTVVTRDRSWTAQFEHTLVVTETGAEILTLP
;
A
#
# COMPACT_ATOMS: atom_id res chain seq x y z
N MET A 1 21.41 15.75 12.71
CA MET A 1 21.41 14.31 12.39
C MET A 1 21.99 14.17 11.00
N SER A 2 22.79 13.12 10.75
CA SER A 2 23.30 12.85 9.40
C SER A 2 22.10 12.61 8.49
N VAL A 3 21.93 13.43 7.44
CA VAL A 3 20.90 13.18 6.44
C VAL A 3 21.29 11.88 5.72
N ARG A 4 20.40 10.89 5.71
CA ARG A 4 20.58 9.64 4.96
C ARG A 4 20.97 9.98 3.53
N THR A 5 22.02 9.36 3.00
CA THR A 5 22.37 9.50 1.59
C THR A 5 21.24 8.93 0.73
N VAL A 6 21.00 9.54 -0.43
CA VAL A 6 20.05 9.04 -1.43
C VAL A 6 20.28 7.55 -1.67
N LEU A 7 19.19 6.81 -1.75
CA LEU A 7 19.17 5.37 -1.93
C LEU A 7 19.64 4.98 -3.34
N GLU A 8 20.33 3.85 -3.40
CA GLU A 8 20.69 3.17 -4.63
C GLU A 8 20.14 1.73 -4.57
N PRO A 9 19.80 1.12 -5.71
CA PRO A 9 19.34 -0.27 -5.73
C PRO A 9 20.36 -1.22 -5.10
N GLY A 10 19.91 -2.07 -4.20
CA GLY A 10 20.66 -3.17 -3.64
C GLY A 10 20.65 -4.41 -4.56
N THR A 11 21.21 -5.51 -4.04
CA THR A 11 21.18 -6.81 -4.72
C THR A 11 19.90 -7.56 -4.36
N VAL A 12 19.07 -7.87 -5.37
CA VAL A 12 17.84 -8.64 -5.20
C VAL A 12 18.17 -10.12 -5.00
N SER A 13 17.67 -10.73 -3.91
CA SER A 13 17.86 -12.16 -3.64
C SER A 13 16.91 -13.03 -4.49
N PRO A 14 17.18 -14.34 -4.65
CA PRO A 14 16.29 -15.25 -5.38
C PRO A 14 14.83 -15.21 -4.90
N VAL A 15 13.90 -15.48 -5.81
CA VAL A 15 12.47 -15.58 -5.54
C VAL A 15 12.20 -16.63 -4.45
N LEU A 16 11.35 -16.29 -3.48
CA LEU A 16 10.91 -17.20 -2.42
C LEU A 16 9.88 -18.21 -2.95
N ASP A 17 9.97 -19.46 -2.51
CA ASP A 17 9.06 -20.53 -2.96
C ASP A 17 7.71 -20.46 -2.25
N VAL A 18 6.65 -20.77 -2.99
CA VAL A 18 5.30 -20.90 -2.43
C VAL A 18 4.86 -22.35 -2.60
N PRO A 19 4.42 -23.05 -1.54
CA PRO A 19 3.92 -24.41 -1.65
C PRO A 19 2.84 -24.57 -2.73
N LYS A 20 2.84 -25.73 -3.40
CA LYS A 20 1.82 -26.04 -4.44
C LYS A 20 0.40 -26.14 -3.89
N SER A 21 0.24 -26.32 -2.58
CA SER A 21 -1.04 -26.34 -1.88
C SER A 21 -1.68 -24.96 -1.73
N VAL A 22 -0.91 -23.88 -1.82
CA VAL A 22 -1.41 -22.51 -1.77
C VAL A 22 -2.00 -22.13 -3.13
N GLU A 23 -3.26 -21.71 -3.14
CA GLU A 23 -3.94 -21.22 -4.34
C GLU A 23 -3.21 -20.00 -4.90
N ARG A 24 -3.08 -19.91 -6.22
CA ARG A 24 -2.40 -18.79 -6.89
C ARG A 24 -3.41 -17.94 -7.64
N PRO A 25 -3.28 -16.60 -7.63
CA PRO A 25 -4.07 -15.75 -8.48
C PRO A 25 -3.71 -16.02 -9.95
N GLU A 26 -4.65 -15.71 -10.85
CA GLU A 26 -4.51 -16.11 -12.25
C GLU A 26 -3.26 -15.51 -12.91
N TYR A 27 -2.85 -14.32 -12.49
CA TYR A 27 -1.76 -13.56 -13.12
C TYR A 27 -0.36 -14.00 -12.69
N ALA A 28 -0.22 -14.90 -11.70
CA ALA A 28 1.09 -15.25 -11.13
C ALA A 28 2.08 -15.64 -12.24
N TRP A 29 3.16 -14.85 -12.38
CA TRP A 29 4.21 -14.98 -13.40
C TRP A 29 3.76 -14.78 -14.86
N LYS A 30 2.61 -14.14 -15.08
CA LYS A 30 2.15 -13.70 -16.41
C LYS A 30 2.51 -12.23 -16.64
N LYS A 31 2.59 -11.84 -17.91
CA LYS A 31 2.83 -10.45 -18.33
C LYS A 31 1.63 -9.52 -18.10
N THR A 32 0.44 -10.09 -17.93
CA THR A 32 -0.83 -9.36 -17.84
C THR A 32 -1.69 -9.98 -16.75
N ALA A 33 -2.45 -9.14 -16.07
CA ALA A 33 -3.52 -9.56 -15.17
C ALA A 33 -4.88 -9.20 -15.79
N ARG A 34 -5.89 -10.02 -15.54
CA ARG A 34 -7.28 -9.67 -15.83
C ARG A 34 -7.75 -8.67 -14.78
N GLU A 35 -7.95 -7.43 -15.18
CA GLU A 35 -8.29 -6.30 -14.31
C GLU A 35 -9.45 -5.53 -14.94
N GLY A 36 -10.25 -4.83 -14.15
CA GLY A 36 -11.26 -3.89 -14.69
C GLY A 36 -12.61 -4.46 -15.12
N HIS A 37 -12.90 -5.74 -14.89
CA HIS A 37 -14.11 -6.40 -15.42
C HIS A 37 -15.16 -6.80 -14.37
N GLU A 38 -14.86 -6.59 -13.09
CA GLU A 38 -15.73 -7.01 -11.99
C GLU A 38 -16.51 -5.83 -11.40
N PRO A 39 -17.68 -6.10 -10.79
CA PRO A 39 -18.46 -5.07 -10.12
C PRO A 39 -17.66 -4.41 -8.99
N TRP A 40 -17.78 -3.10 -8.82
CA TRP A 40 -17.19 -2.42 -7.66
C TRP A 40 -17.91 -2.77 -6.36
N VAL A 41 -19.24 -3.01 -6.44
CA VAL A 41 -20.07 -3.52 -5.34
C VAL A 41 -19.93 -5.04 -5.26
N GLN A 42 -19.34 -5.51 -4.16
CA GLN A 42 -19.10 -6.93 -3.91
C GLN A 42 -20.29 -7.60 -3.20
N THR A 43 -20.43 -8.90 -3.41
CA THR A 43 -21.44 -9.69 -2.69
C THR A 43 -21.06 -9.84 -1.21
N PRO A 44 -22.04 -10.05 -0.30
CA PRO A 44 -21.73 -10.32 1.10
C PRO A 44 -20.80 -11.52 1.32
N GLU A 45 -20.89 -12.54 0.45
CA GLU A 45 -19.99 -13.71 0.49
C GLU A 45 -18.56 -13.32 0.12
N THR A 46 -18.39 -12.55 -0.96
CA THR A 46 -17.07 -12.03 -1.37
C THR A 46 -16.46 -11.18 -0.27
N ILE A 47 -17.23 -10.25 0.32
CA ILE A 47 -16.77 -9.38 1.41
C ILE A 47 -16.33 -10.21 2.63
N GLN A 48 -17.04 -11.31 2.93
CA GLN A 48 -16.67 -12.18 4.04
C GLN A 48 -15.33 -12.89 3.80
N LYS A 49 -15.03 -13.32 2.56
CA LYS A 49 -13.72 -13.85 2.19
C LYS A 49 -12.65 -12.77 2.26
N MET A 50 -12.96 -11.56 1.80
CA MET A 50 -12.04 -10.42 1.87
C MET A 50 -11.66 -10.04 3.29
N ARG A 51 -12.55 -10.19 4.27
CA ARG A 51 -12.20 -10.02 5.70
C ARG A 51 -11.09 -10.97 6.16
N LEU A 52 -11.03 -12.20 5.63
CA LEU A 52 -9.95 -13.14 5.94
C LEU A 52 -8.65 -12.71 5.25
N ALA A 53 -8.69 -12.47 3.94
CA ALA A 53 -7.53 -12.02 3.17
C ALA A 53 -6.91 -10.74 3.77
N SER A 54 -7.76 -9.76 4.07
CA SER A 54 -7.39 -8.48 4.68
C SER A 54 -6.75 -8.63 6.06
N ARG A 55 -7.28 -9.52 6.90
CA ARG A 55 -6.68 -9.77 8.23
C ARG A 55 -5.31 -10.43 8.12
N ILE A 56 -5.14 -11.39 7.20
CA ILE A 56 -3.84 -12.03 6.96
C ILE A 56 -2.82 -10.99 6.48
N ALA A 57 -3.19 -10.12 5.54
CA ALA A 57 -2.33 -9.02 5.08
C ALA A 57 -1.96 -8.06 6.21
N ALA A 58 -2.93 -7.62 7.01
CA ALA A 58 -2.70 -6.73 8.15
C ALA A 58 -1.78 -7.36 9.20
N GLN A 59 -1.93 -8.65 9.49
CA GLN A 59 -1.08 -9.33 10.47
C GLN A 59 0.34 -9.59 9.92
N ALA A 60 0.48 -9.92 8.63
CA ALA A 60 1.78 -10.01 7.96
C ALA A 60 2.53 -8.66 7.99
N LEU A 61 1.82 -7.56 7.69
CA LEU A 61 2.34 -6.20 7.80
C LEU A 61 2.82 -5.89 9.22
N GLN A 62 2.07 -6.28 10.25
CA GLN A 62 2.48 -6.09 11.64
C GLN A 62 3.72 -6.89 12.02
N GLU A 63 3.83 -8.15 11.61
CA GLU A 63 5.01 -8.96 11.90
C GLU A 63 6.26 -8.41 11.20
N ALA A 64 6.14 -7.98 9.93
CA ALA A 64 7.23 -7.33 9.23
C ALA A 64 7.59 -5.98 9.87
N GLY A 65 6.59 -5.17 10.24
CA GLY A 65 6.76 -3.88 10.90
C GLY A 65 7.49 -3.96 12.25
N LYS A 66 7.25 -5.01 13.05
CA LYS A 66 7.97 -5.25 14.32
C LYS A 66 9.47 -5.46 14.12
N ALA A 67 9.88 -5.90 12.93
CA ALA A 67 11.28 -6.14 12.59
C ALA A 67 11.97 -4.92 11.95
N VAL A 68 11.28 -3.77 11.83
CA VAL A 68 11.89 -2.54 11.34
C VAL A 68 12.80 -1.95 12.43
N GLU A 69 14.09 -2.24 12.30
CA GLU A 69 15.14 -1.70 13.15
C GLU A 69 16.44 -1.48 12.35
N PRO A 70 17.32 -0.57 12.80
CA PRO A 70 18.62 -0.36 12.14
C PRO A 70 19.44 -1.65 12.03
N GLY A 71 19.95 -1.94 10.84
CA GLY A 71 20.74 -3.14 10.54
C GLY A 71 19.97 -4.26 9.85
N VAL A 72 18.64 -4.20 9.81
CA VAL A 72 17.79 -5.15 9.06
C VAL A 72 17.78 -4.78 7.58
N THR A 73 17.73 -5.78 6.69
CA THR A 73 17.58 -5.54 5.25
C THR A 73 16.11 -5.53 4.82
N THR A 74 15.80 -4.81 3.75
CA THR A 74 14.46 -4.88 3.13
C THR A 74 14.08 -6.31 2.71
N ASP A 75 15.05 -7.11 2.21
CA ASP A 75 14.83 -8.53 1.89
C ASP A 75 14.45 -9.38 3.12
N ARG A 76 14.88 -9.00 4.32
CA ARG A 76 14.46 -9.67 5.56
C ARG A 76 13.01 -9.33 5.90
N LEU A 77 12.57 -8.09 5.68
CA LEU A 77 11.17 -7.67 5.88
C LEU A 77 10.23 -8.41 4.91
N ASP A 78 10.62 -8.54 3.64
CA ASP A 78 9.92 -9.36 2.63
C ASP A 78 9.76 -10.80 3.08
N ARG A 79 10.85 -11.42 3.54
CA ARG A 79 10.81 -12.80 4.03
C ARG A 79 9.82 -12.98 5.18
N ILE A 80 9.74 -12.04 6.11
CA ILE A 80 8.79 -12.12 7.24
C ILE A 80 7.34 -12.05 6.74
N ALA A 81 7.03 -11.09 5.87
CA ALA A 81 5.70 -10.97 5.28
C ALA A 81 5.33 -12.21 4.44
N HIS A 82 6.27 -12.71 3.65
CA HIS A 82 6.12 -13.92 2.84
C HIS A 82 5.81 -15.15 3.70
N GLU A 83 6.66 -15.44 4.69
CA GLU A 83 6.52 -16.59 5.59
C GLU A 83 5.17 -16.52 6.30
N TYR A 84 4.79 -15.35 6.81
CA TYR A 84 3.49 -15.16 7.46
C TYR A 84 2.32 -15.49 6.52
N MET A 85 2.27 -14.90 5.32
CA MET A 85 1.16 -15.14 4.39
C MET A 85 1.07 -16.61 3.98
N VAL A 86 2.21 -17.22 3.66
CA VAL A 86 2.27 -18.63 3.23
C VAL A 86 1.87 -19.58 4.35
N ASP A 87 2.31 -19.34 5.58
CA ASP A 87 1.93 -20.15 6.75
C ASP A 87 0.43 -20.08 7.05
N HIS A 88 -0.23 -19.00 6.64
CA HIS A 88 -1.69 -18.81 6.75
C HIS A 88 -2.44 -19.22 5.48
N GLY A 89 -1.78 -19.90 4.54
CA GLY A 89 -2.38 -20.44 3.33
C GLY A 89 -2.67 -19.41 2.24
N ALA A 90 -2.19 -18.18 2.39
CA ALA A 90 -2.36 -17.10 1.44
C ALA A 90 -1.16 -16.97 0.49
N TYR A 91 -1.44 -16.57 -0.75
CA TYR A 91 -0.43 -16.20 -1.73
C TYR A 91 -0.08 -14.71 -1.59
N PRO A 92 1.22 -14.32 -1.57
CA PRO A 92 1.61 -12.92 -1.65
C PRO A 92 1.25 -12.33 -3.02
N SER A 93 0.28 -11.43 -3.08
CA SER A 93 -0.33 -11.01 -4.35
C SER A 93 0.66 -10.31 -5.29
N THR A 94 1.65 -9.60 -4.75
CA THR A 94 2.69 -8.92 -5.55
C THR A 94 3.63 -9.92 -6.23
N LEU A 95 3.79 -11.14 -5.70
CA LEU A 95 4.78 -12.09 -6.18
C LEU A 95 4.44 -12.56 -7.60
N GLY A 96 5.30 -12.21 -8.55
CA GLY A 96 5.09 -12.51 -9.96
C GLY A 96 4.01 -11.66 -10.65
N TYR A 97 3.42 -10.67 -9.96
CA TYR A 97 2.46 -9.73 -10.57
C TYR A 97 3.16 -8.86 -11.60
N LYS A 98 2.82 -9.03 -12.89
CA LYS A 98 3.47 -8.34 -14.03
C LYS A 98 5.01 -8.42 -14.00
N GLY A 99 5.56 -9.47 -13.38
CA GLY A 99 7.00 -9.70 -13.23
C GLY A 99 7.64 -9.13 -11.96
N PHE A 100 6.89 -8.57 -11.01
CA PHE A 100 7.43 -8.11 -9.73
C PHE A 100 8.05 -9.29 -8.94
N PRO A 101 9.29 -9.16 -8.42
CA PRO A 101 10.06 -10.32 -7.96
C PRO A 101 9.87 -10.70 -6.49
N LYS A 102 9.11 -9.92 -5.71
CA LYS A 102 9.02 -10.03 -4.24
C LYS A 102 7.59 -10.11 -3.73
N SER A 103 7.45 -10.44 -2.46
CA SER A 103 6.18 -10.79 -1.78
C SER A 103 5.49 -9.61 -1.10
N CYS A 104 6.23 -8.51 -0.91
CA CYS A 104 5.73 -7.20 -0.52
C CYS A 104 6.54 -6.10 -1.23
N CYS A 105 6.12 -4.84 -1.08
CA CYS A 105 6.97 -3.69 -1.40
C CYS A 105 7.60 -3.13 -0.11
N THR A 106 8.81 -2.61 -0.20
CA THR A 106 9.48 -1.89 0.89
C THR A 106 10.02 -0.56 0.38
N SER A 107 9.40 0.54 0.77
CA SER A 107 9.67 1.87 0.25
C SER A 107 10.26 2.75 1.36
N LEU A 108 11.57 3.00 1.28
CA LEU A 108 12.30 3.80 2.26
C LEU A 108 12.34 5.27 1.84
N ASN A 109 12.16 6.18 2.79
CA ASN A 109 12.54 7.59 2.66
C ASN A 109 11.99 8.29 1.41
N GLU A 110 12.78 8.50 0.35
CA GLU A 110 12.35 9.14 -0.90
C GLU A 110 11.60 8.21 -1.88
N VAL A 111 11.53 6.92 -1.60
CA VAL A 111 10.78 5.94 -2.40
C VAL A 111 9.29 6.11 -2.12
N ILE A 112 8.55 6.57 -3.13
CA ILE A 112 7.10 6.81 -3.09
C ILE A 112 6.33 5.50 -2.89
N CYS A 113 6.58 4.52 -3.75
CA CYS A 113 5.92 3.22 -3.72
C CYS A 113 6.72 2.20 -4.55
N HIS A 114 6.29 0.93 -4.46
CA HIS A 114 6.80 -0.20 -5.24
C HIS A 114 8.31 -0.45 -5.13
N GLY A 115 8.95 -0.03 -4.03
CA GLY A 115 10.34 -0.38 -3.77
C GLY A 115 10.50 -1.90 -3.68
N ILE A 116 11.41 -2.46 -4.49
CA ILE A 116 11.69 -3.90 -4.50
C ILE A 116 12.56 -4.25 -3.28
N PRO A 117 12.12 -5.16 -2.38
CA PRO A 117 12.97 -5.66 -1.32
C PRO A 117 14.30 -6.24 -1.81
N ASP A 118 15.41 -5.72 -1.29
CA ASP A 118 16.76 -6.12 -1.67
C ASP A 118 17.74 -6.07 -0.48
N SER A 119 19.05 -6.10 -0.76
CA SER A 119 20.11 -6.05 0.25
C SER A 119 20.27 -4.69 0.96
N THR A 120 19.42 -3.69 0.68
CA THR A 120 19.45 -2.38 1.33
C THR A 120 19.22 -2.53 2.83
N VAL A 121 20.14 -1.96 3.61
CA VAL A 121 20.10 -1.98 5.07
C VAL A 121 19.35 -0.74 5.57
N VAL A 122 18.33 -0.97 6.39
CA VAL A 122 17.62 0.06 7.16
C VAL A 122 18.61 0.72 8.12
N GLN A 123 18.70 2.04 8.10
CA GLN A 123 19.59 2.81 8.98
C GLN A 123 18.81 3.48 10.12
N ASP A 124 19.54 3.88 11.16
CA ASP A 124 18.99 4.70 12.24
C ASP A 124 18.51 6.04 11.67
N GLY A 125 17.25 6.37 11.93
CA GLY A 125 16.58 7.56 11.43
C GLY A 125 15.78 7.39 10.14
N ASP A 126 15.83 6.22 9.49
CA ASP A 126 15.02 5.93 8.28
C ASP A 126 13.53 5.77 8.63
N ILE A 127 12.68 6.03 7.65
CA ILE A 127 11.28 5.57 7.63
C ILE A 127 11.10 4.53 6.54
N VAL A 128 10.28 3.51 6.81
CA VAL A 128 10.09 2.36 5.92
C VAL A 128 8.60 2.09 5.75
N ASN A 129 8.06 2.33 4.56
CA ASN A 129 6.75 1.78 4.21
C ASN A 129 6.90 0.31 3.81
N ILE A 130 6.00 -0.54 4.32
CA ILE A 130 5.87 -1.93 3.91
C ILE A 130 4.44 -2.10 3.39
N ASP A 131 4.31 -2.64 2.18
CA ASP A 131 3.05 -2.79 1.48
C ASP A 131 2.77 -4.26 1.19
N VAL A 132 1.66 -4.77 1.73
CA VAL A 132 1.35 -6.19 1.82
C VAL A 132 -0.06 -6.48 1.31
N THR A 133 -0.13 -7.33 0.29
CA THR A 133 -1.39 -7.83 -0.24
C THR A 133 -1.46 -9.36 -0.17
N ALA A 134 -2.47 -9.90 0.51
CA ALA A 134 -2.68 -11.35 0.61
C ALA A 134 -3.81 -11.83 -0.34
N TYR A 135 -3.61 -12.97 -1.00
CA TYR A 135 -4.63 -13.64 -1.82
C TYR A 135 -5.00 -15.00 -1.23
N ILE A 136 -6.29 -15.20 -0.94
CA ILE A 136 -6.84 -16.46 -0.43
C ILE A 136 -8.32 -16.57 -0.81
N ASP A 137 -8.81 -17.78 -1.06
CA ASP A 137 -10.22 -18.06 -1.39
C ASP A 137 -10.76 -17.23 -2.57
N GLY A 138 -9.90 -16.95 -3.56
CA GLY A 138 -10.27 -16.21 -4.77
C GLY A 138 -10.35 -14.69 -4.62
N VAL A 139 -9.89 -14.10 -3.51
CA VAL A 139 -9.94 -12.65 -3.26
C VAL A 139 -8.65 -12.09 -2.68
N HIS A 140 -8.46 -10.79 -2.82
CA HIS A 140 -7.33 -10.04 -2.28
C HIS A 140 -7.71 -9.20 -1.05
N GLY A 141 -6.73 -8.91 -0.19
CA GLY A 141 -6.82 -7.88 0.84
C GLY A 141 -5.49 -7.13 0.94
N ASP A 142 -5.56 -5.81 0.98
CA ASP A 142 -4.41 -4.92 0.73
C ASP A 142 -4.23 -3.81 1.77
N THR A 143 -2.99 -3.62 2.22
CA THR A 143 -2.66 -2.65 3.25
C THR A 143 -1.16 -2.37 3.33
N ASN A 144 -0.84 -1.13 3.67
CA ASN A 144 0.51 -0.69 3.92
C ASN A 144 0.57 0.29 5.10
N ALA A 145 1.75 0.39 5.72
CA ALA A 145 2.02 1.36 6.77
C ALA A 145 3.49 1.77 6.75
N THR A 146 3.74 3.02 7.15
CA THR A 146 5.11 3.54 7.32
C THR A 146 5.58 3.38 8.76
N PHE A 147 6.71 2.70 8.95
CA PHE A 147 7.36 2.42 10.24
C PHE A 147 8.59 3.32 10.45
N LEU A 148 8.94 3.55 11.71
CA LEU A 148 10.07 4.37 12.12
C LEU A 148 11.24 3.46 12.55
N ALA A 149 12.43 3.66 11.99
CA ALA A 149 13.62 2.88 12.37
C ALA A 149 14.54 3.68 13.30
N GLY A 150 14.62 3.28 14.57
CA GLY A 150 15.49 3.93 15.56
C GLY A 150 15.09 5.37 15.89
N ASP A 151 16.05 6.28 15.99
CA ASP A 151 15.82 7.69 16.34
C ASP A 151 15.55 8.57 15.11
N VAL A 152 14.27 8.62 14.70
CA VAL A 152 13.83 9.43 13.56
C VAL A 152 13.74 10.92 13.90
N SER A 153 14.04 11.77 12.92
CA SER A 153 13.86 13.22 13.06
C SER A 153 12.40 13.59 13.32
N GLU A 154 12.16 14.73 13.98
CA GLU A 154 10.81 15.22 14.22
C GLU A 154 10.04 15.45 12.91
N GLU A 155 10.71 15.93 11.86
CA GLU A 155 10.11 16.16 10.55
C GLU A 155 9.59 14.85 9.93
N ALA A 156 10.42 13.79 9.91
CA ALA A 156 10.02 12.47 9.41
C ALA A 156 8.91 11.84 10.26
N ARG A 157 8.99 11.96 11.60
CA ARG A 157 7.95 11.48 12.51
C ARG A 157 6.61 12.17 12.25
N LEU A 158 6.63 13.50 12.04
CA LEU A 158 5.42 14.28 11.73
C LEU A 158 4.86 13.96 10.34
N LEU A 159 5.72 13.70 9.34
CA LEU A 159 5.28 13.22 8.03
C LEU A 159 4.46 11.95 8.17
N VAL A 160 5.02 10.93 8.84
CA VAL A 160 4.35 9.63 9.08
C VAL A 160 3.03 9.80 9.84
N GLU A 161 3.03 10.55 10.93
CA GLU A 161 1.81 10.81 11.74
C GLU A 161 0.71 11.50 10.91
N ARG A 162 1.08 12.49 10.09
CA ARG A 162 0.14 13.27 9.30
C ARG A 162 -0.36 12.50 8.08
N THR A 163 0.45 11.64 7.47
CA THR A 163 -0.03 10.73 6.42
C THR A 163 -1.08 9.77 6.97
N HIS A 164 -0.81 9.13 8.11
CA HIS A 164 -1.80 8.26 8.76
C HIS A 164 -3.10 9.02 9.08
N GLU A 165 -3.01 10.22 9.65
CA GLU A 165 -4.18 11.04 9.97
C GLU A 165 -4.95 11.48 8.70
N ALA A 166 -4.26 11.76 7.59
CA ALA A 166 -4.89 12.05 6.30
C ALA A 166 -5.72 10.86 5.80
N THR A 167 -5.13 9.66 5.81
CA THR A 167 -5.79 8.39 5.45
C THR A 167 -7.04 8.18 6.30
N MET A 168 -6.92 8.25 7.62
CA MET A 168 -8.05 8.04 8.55
C MET A 168 -9.17 9.07 8.40
N ARG A 169 -8.83 10.33 8.11
CA ARG A 169 -9.83 11.37 7.81
C ARG A 169 -10.60 11.07 6.54
N ALA A 170 -9.92 10.63 5.47
CA ALA A 170 -10.58 10.25 4.24
C ALA A 170 -11.51 9.06 4.43
N ILE A 171 -11.06 8.00 5.12
CA ILE A 171 -11.90 6.84 5.46
C ILE A 171 -13.16 7.28 6.21
N LYS A 172 -13.03 8.16 7.22
CA LYS A 172 -14.18 8.69 7.98
C LYS A 172 -15.17 9.49 7.11
N ALA A 173 -14.71 10.05 6.00
CA ALA A 173 -15.54 10.84 5.09
C ALA A 173 -16.35 9.97 4.10
N VAL A 174 -15.97 8.71 3.92
CA VAL A 174 -16.68 7.71 3.10
C VAL A 174 -18.06 7.44 3.69
N LYS A 175 -19.10 7.73 2.90
CA LYS A 175 -20.50 7.46 3.24
C LYS A 175 -21.29 7.17 1.96
N PRO A 176 -22.30 6.30 2.03
CA PRO A 176 -23.15 6.02 0.87
C PRO A 176 -23.84 7.29 0.37
N GLY A 177 -24.01 7.40 -0.94
CA GLY A 177 -24.62 8.54 -1.63
C GLY A 177 -23.71 9.76 -1.82
N ARG A 178 -22.48 9.76 -1.29
CA ARG A 178 -21.50 10.82 -1.57
C ARG A 178 -20.68 10.48 -2.81
N ALA A 179 -20.20 11.50 -3.51
CA ALA A 179 -19.22 11.32 -4.57
C ALA A 179 -17.85 10.89 -3.98
N LEU A 180 -17.15 10.01 -4.70
CA LEU A 180 -15.84 9.45 -4.35
C LEU A 180 -14.75 10.53 -4.24
N ASN A 181 -14.89 11.66 -4.95
CA ASN A 181 -13.97 12.81 -4.87
C ASN A 181 -13.74 13.33 -3.45
N VAL A 182 -14.63 13.01 -2.50
CA VAL A 182 -14.46 13.37 -1.09
C VAL A 182 -13.17 12.82 -0.48
N VAL A 183 -12.68 11.67 -0.96
CA VAL A 183 -11.43 11.05 -0.48
C VAL A 183 -10.27 12.01 -0.72
N GLY A 184 -10.01 12.34 -1.99
CA GLY A 184 -8.89 13.21 -2.35
C GLY A 184 -9.03 14.63 -1.82
N ARG A 185 -10.25 15.20 -1.83
CA ARG A 185 -10.50 16.52 -1.23
C ARG A 185 -10.12 16.59 0.25
N VAL A 186 -10.39 15.53 1.02
CA VAL A 186 -10.09 15.51 2.46
C VAL A 186 -8.59 15.33 2.72
N ILE A 187 -7.92 14.51 1.91
CA ILE A 187 -6.47 14.29 2.02
C ILE A 187 -5.70 15.56 1.66
N GLU A 188 -5.93 16.13 0.48
CA GLU A 188 -5.19 17.31 0.01
C GLU A 188 -5.41 18.51 0.94
N ALA A 189 -6.67 18.79 1.33
CA ALA A 189 -6.96 19.88 2.26
C ALA A 189 -6.30 19.70 3.65
N TYR A 190 -6.02 18.47 4.07
CA TYR A 190 -5.28 18.22 5.31
C TYR A 190 -3.76 18.37 5.11
N ALA A 191 -3.21 17.80 4.03
CA ALA A 191 -1.79 17.88 3.67
C ALA A 191 -1.32 19.33 3.44
N ASP A 192 -2.14 20.14 2.74
CA ASP A 192 -1.88 21.54 2.42
C ASP A 192 -1.61 22.41 3.66
N ARG A 193 -2.21 22.07 4.80
CA ARG A 193 -2.01 22.80 6.08
C ARG A 193 -0.56 22.76 6.57
N PHE A 194 0.22 21.81 6.05
CA PHE A 194 1.61 21.59 6.42
C PHE A 194 2.57 21.85 5.26
N GLY A 195 2.04 22.24 4.08
CA GLY A 195 2.84 22.43 2.87
C GLY A 195 3.39 21.14 2.28
N TYR A 196 2.73 20.00 2.53
CA TYR A 196 3.12 18.70 1.98
C TYR A 196 2.55 18.46 0.59
N GLY A 197 3.29 17.71 -0.24
CA GLY A 197 2.82 17.26 -1.54
C GLY A 197 1.91 16.03 -1.42
N VAL A 198 0.98 15.87 -2.38
CA VAL A 198 0.15 14.67 -2.54
C VAL A 198 0.37 14.11 -3.94
N VAL A 199 0.92 12.90 -4.02
CA VAL A 199 1.22 12.23 -5.30
C VAL A 199 -0.06 11.98 -6.10
N ARG A 200 0.00 12.23 -7.42
CA ARG A 200 -1.17 12.23 -8.30
C ARG A 200 -1.25 11.06 -9.29
N ASP A 201 -0.12 10.45 -9.64
CA ASP A 201 -0.05 9.40 -10.66
C ASP A 201 -0.26 7.99 -10.09
N PHE A 202 -0.31 7.84 -8.76
CA PHE A 202 -0.59 6.60 -8.04
C PHE A 202 -1.80 6.81 -7.14
N THR A 203 -2.74 5.88 -7.19
CA THR A 203 -4.12 6.08 -6.72
C THR A 203 -4.57 4.85 -5.97
N GLY A 204 -5.51 5.03 -5.03
CA GLY A 204 -6.25 3.90 -4.52
C GLY A 204 -7.05 3.23 -5.63
N HIS A 205 -7.46 2.01 -5.37
CA HIS A 205 -8.12 1.19 -6.37
C HIS A 205 -9.24 0.37 -5.76
N GLY A 206 -10.22 0.02 -6.60
CA GLY A 206 -11.13 -1.05 -6.20
C GLY A 206 -10.40 -2.39 -6.18
N ILE A 207 -10.79 -3.24 -5.24
CA ILE A 207 -10.15 -4.52 -4.95
C ILE A 207 -11.22 -5.57 -4.63
N GLY A 208 -10.95 -6.83 -4.95
CA GLY A 208 -11.90 -7.93 -4.73
C GLY A 208 -11.36 -9.25 -5.25
N THR A 209 -12.02 -9.80 -6.25
CA THR A 209 -11.57 -11.00 -6.98
C THR A 209 -10.40 -10.72 -7.93
N THR A 210 -10.19 -9.45 -8.29
CA THR A 210 -8.96 -8.97 -8.91
C THR A 210 -8.19 -8.07 -7.97
N PHE A 211 -6.88 -8.00 -8.20
CA PHE A 211 -5.99 -7.13 -7.45
C PHE A 211 -6.38 -5.65 -7.67
N HIS A 212 -6.56 -5.25 -8.93
CA HIS A 212 -7.05 -3.92 -9.30
C HIS A 212 -8.29 -4.03 -10.21
N ASN A 213 -9.45 -3.59 -9.71
CA ASN A 213 -10.73 -3.79 -10.40
C ASN A 213 -11.18 -2.65 -11.32
N GLY A 214 -10.33 -1.62 -11.48
CA GLY A 214 -10.54 -0.48 -12.38
C GLY A 214 -11.30 0.70 -11.77
N LEU A 215 -11.84 0.59 -10.55
CA LEU A 215 -12.22 1.79 -9.78
C LEU A 215 -10.93 2.54 -9.42
N VAL A 216 -10.88 3.84 -9.71
CA VAL A 216 -9.75 4.72 -9.41
C VAL A 216 -10.13 5.67 -8.28
N VAL A 217 -9.34 5.70 -7.21
CA VAL A 217 -9.55 6.52 -6.02
C VAL A 217 -8.43 7.55 -5.92
N LEU A 218 -8.72 8.79 -6.33
CA LEU A 218 -7.74 9.88 -6.31
C LEU A 218 -7.52 10.40 -4.89
N HIS A 219 -6.26 10.73 -4.58
CA HIS A 219 -5.85 11.27 -3.28
C HIS A 219 -5.77 12.80 -3.23
N TYR A 220 -6.03 13.48 -4.36
CA TYR A 220 -6.08 14.94 -4.48
C TYR A 220 -7.50 15.43 -4.85
N ASP A 221 -7.79 16.72 -4.66
CA ASP A 221 -9.09 17.30 -4.97
C ASP A 221 -9.31 17.32 -6.49
N GLU A 222 -10.16 16.41 -6.95
CA GLU A 222 -10.63 16.37 -8.34
C GLU A 222 -12.16 16.42 -8.34
N PRO A 223 -12.75 17.63 -8.42
CA PRO A 223 -14.19 17.81 -8.33
C PRO A 223 -14.98 17.06 -9.40
N THR A 224 -14.37 16.73 -10.55
CA THR A 224 -15.04 16.04 -11.67
C THR A 224 -15.26 14.53 -11.44
N VAL A 225 -14.68 13.94 -10.39
CA VAL A 225 -14.99 12.55 -10.02
C VAL A 225 -16.38 12.48 -9.37
N GLU A 226 -17.35 12.01 -10.15
CA GLU A 226 -18.77 11.93 -9.76
C GLU A 226 -19.23 10.52 -9.32
N THR A 227 -18.35 9.51 -9.32
CA THR A 227 -18.68 8.14 -8.89
C THR A 227 -19.32 8.15 -7.51
N VAL A 228 -20.55 7.65 -7.40
CA VAL A 228 -21.31 7.61 -6.16
C VAL A 228 -20.87 6.41 -5.32
N LEU A 229 -20.60 6.64 -4.04
CA LEU A 229 -20.32 5.59 -3.08
C LEU A 229 -21.59 4.80 -2.76
N GLU A 230 -21.56 3.48 -2.95
CA GLU A 230 -22.69 2.57 -2.73
C GLU A 230 -22.32 1.51 -1.69
N PRO A 231 -23.27 1.09 -0.80
CA PRO A 231 -23.02 -0.01 0.12
C PRO A 231 -22.52 -1.27 -0.60
N GLY A 232 -21.48 -1.90 -0.06
CA GLY A 232 -20.81 -3.06 -0.63
C GLY A 232 -19.68 -2.72 -1.62
N MET A 233 -19.47 -1.45 -1.98
CA MET A 233 -18.24 -1.06 -2.70
C MET A 233 -17.00 -1.36 -1.87
N VAL A 234 -16.00 -2.01 -2.46
CA VAL A 234 -14.72 -2.32 -1.80
C VAL A 234 -13.55 -1.69 -2.56
N PHE A 235 -12.72 -0.93 -1.84
CA PHE A 235 -11.58 -0.21 -2.41
C PHE A 235 -10.54 0.16 -1.37
N THR A 236 -9.37 0.60 -1.83
CA THR A 236 -8.26 1.10 -1.03
C THR A 236 -8.24 2.62 -0.97
N ILE A 237 -7.78 3.15 0.16
CA ILE A 237 -7.36 4.56 0.29
C ILE A 237 -5.90 4.51 0.76
N GLU A 238 -4.98 5.01 -0.06
CA GLU A 238 -3.54 4.76 0.08
C GLU A 238 -2.66 6.01 -0.21
N PRO A 239 -2.96 7.19 0.34
CA PRO A 239 -2.28 8.43 -0.04
C PRO A 239 -0.77 8.37 0.22
N MET A 240 0.00 8.76 -0.78
CA MET A 240 1.43 9.02 -0.70
C MET A 240 1.65 10.53 -0.54
N ILE A 241 2.18 10.92 0.63
CA ILE A 241 2.40 12.33 1.00
C ILE A 241 3.88 12.60 1.10
N THR A 242 4.34 13.68 0.46
CA THR A 242 5.76 14.04 0.35
C THR A 242 6.09 15.30 1.16
N LEU A 243 7.32 15.40 1.67
CA LEU A 243 7.86 16.63 2.27
C LEU A 243 8.10 17.74 1.24
N GLY A 244 8.43 17.36 0.00
CA GLY A 244 8.76 18.27 -1.09
C GLY A 244 7.77 18.19 -2.25
N GLY A 245 8.30 18.10 -3.47
CA GLY A 245 7.51 17.97 -4.69
C GLY A 245 6.82 16.61 -4.85
N ILE A 246 5.95 16.53 -5.85
CA ILE A 246 5.20 15.30 -6.23
C ILE A 246 5.72 14.66 -7.51
N ASP A 247 6.59 15.38 -8.22
CA ASP A 247 7.28 14.89 -9.40
C ASP A 247 8.11 13.65 -9.03
N TRP A 248 8.12 12.64 -9.91
CA TRP A 248 8.82 11.38 -9.65
C TRP A 248 9.71 10.95 -10.81
N ASP A 249 10.69 10.11 -10.49
CA ASP A 249 11.46 9.30 -11.43
C ASP A 249 11.21 7.82 -11.11
N GLN A 250 11.35 6.93 -12.10
CA GLN A 250 11.33 5.48 -11.87
C GLN A 250 12.73 4.91 -12.10
N TRP A 251 13.14 4.00 -11.23
CA TRP A 251 14.41 3.28 -11.39
C TRP A 251 14.38 2.34 -12.60
N ASN A 252 15.56 1.94 -13.06
CA ASN A 252 15.70 1.03 -14.21
C ASN A 252 15.19 -0.40 -13.93
N ASP A 253 14.79 -0.71 -12.70
CA ASP A 253 14.12 -1.96 -12.33
C ASP A 253 12.67 -2.04 -12.83
N GLY A 254 12.11 -0.91 -13.30
CA GLY A 254 10.76 -0.80 -13.85
C GLY A 254 9.65 -0.72 -12.80
N TRP A 255 9.99 -0.62 -11.52
CA TRP A 255 9.04 -0.63 -10.41
C TRP A 255 9.26 0.51 -9.43
N THR A 256 10.47 0.68 -8.91
CA THR A 256 10.74 1.58 -7.79
C THR A 256 10.53 3.03 -8.21
N VAL A 257 9.57 3.71 -7.57
CA VAL A 257 9.22 5.11 -7.83
C VAL A 257 9.80 5.97 -6.73
N VAL A 258 10.52 7.03 -7.09
CA VAL A 258 11.18 7.94 -6.15
C VAL A 258 10.82 9.38 -6.43
N THR A 259 10.71 10.22 -5.39
CA THR A 259 10.54 11.67 -5.56
C THR A 259 11.72 12.23 -6.36
N ARG A 260 11.44 13.09 -7.35
CA ARG A 260 12.47 13.66 -8.25
C ARG A 260 13.44 14.58 -7.50
N ASP A 261 12.96 15.25 -6.46
CA ASP A 261 13.77 16.10 -5.58
C ASP A 261 14.42 15.34 -4.41
N ARG A 262 14.18 14.02 -4.30
CA ARG A 262 14.66 13.14 -3.23
C ARG A 262 14.14 13.54 -1.84
N SER A 263 13.05 14.31 -1.76
CA SER A 263 12.34 14.55 -0.51
C SER A 263 11.67 13.25 -0.03
N TRP A 264 11.54 13.10 1.29
CA TRP A 264 10.94 11.89 1.84
C TRP A 264 9.43 11.88 1.70
N THR A 265 8.88 10.68 1.68
CA THR A 265 7.46 10.38 1.52
C THR A 265 7.02 9.35 2.54
N ALA A 266 5.75 9.37 2.89
CA ALA A 266 5.12 8.33 3.69
C ALA A 266 3.77 7.94 3.07
N GLN A 267 3.39 6.69 3.30
CA GLN A 267 2.13 6.12 2.82
C GLN A 267 1.47 5.28 3.93
N PHE A 268 0.14 5.30 3.93
CA PHE A 268 -0.70 4.41 4.74
C PHE A 268 -1.89 3.99 3.92
N GLU A 269 -2.27 2.72 4.03
CA GLU A 269 -3.36 2.15 3.25
C GLU A 269 -4.26 1.23 4.04
N HIS A 270 -5.55 1.34 3.73
CA HIS A 270 -6.53 0.35 4.11
C HIS A 270 -7.45 -0.04 2.96
N THR A 271 -7.68 -1.34 2.80
CA THR A 271 -8.88 -1.87 2.16
C THR A 271 -10.10 -1.64 3.07
N LEU A 272 -11.16 -1.05 2.50
CA LEU A 272 -12.41 -0.77 3.21
C LEU A 272 -13.63 -1.16 2.36
N VAL A 273 -14.74 -1.45 3.05
CA VAL A 273 -16.05 -1.63 2.43
C VAL A 273 -17.00 -0.51 2.85
N VAL A 274 -17.73 0.05 1.89
CA VAL A 274 -18.81 1.01 2.16
C VAL A 274 -19.97 0.27 2.81
N THR A 275 -20.47 0.79 3.92
CA THR A 275 -21.63 0.25 4.64
C THR A 275 -22.84 1.17 4.47
N GLU A 276 -24.00 0.76 5.00
CA GLU A 276 -25.23 1.58 5.00
C GLU A 276 -25.07 2.95 5.69
N THR A 277 -24.04 3.16 6.50
CA THR A 277 -23.87 4.40 7.30
C THR A 277 -22.49 5.04 7.22
N GLY A 278 -21.53 4.41 6.55
CA GLY A 278 -20.13 4.84 6.51
C GLY A 278 -19.23 3.84 5.79
N ALA A 279 -18.13 3.47 6.43
CA ALA A 279 -17.20 2.46 5.96
C ALA A 279 -16.73 1.55 7.11
N GLU A 280 -16.40 0.30 6.77
CA GLU A 280 -15.72 -0.67 7.63
C GLU A 280 -14.31 -0.89 7.07
N ILE A 281 -13.28 -0.74 7.90
CA ILE A 281 -11.91 -1.08 7.54
C ILE A 281 -11.75 -2.60 7.65
N LEU A 282 -11.36 -3.26 6.56
CA LEU A 282 -11.18 -4.71 6.53
C LEU A 282 -9.78 -5.12 7.00
N THR A 283 -8.78 -4.27 6.83
CA THR A 283 -7.38 -4.51 7.19
C THR A 283 -7.00 -4.01 8.58
N LEU A 284 -7.87 -4.28 9.55
CA LEU A 284 -7.48 -4.23 10.96
C LEU A 284 -6.96 -5.62 11.38
N PRO A 285 -5.89 -5.69 12.20
CA PRO A 285 -5.27 -6.94 12.68
C PRO A 285 -6.20 -7.81 13.53
#